data_AF-A0A967JWH1-F1
#
_entry.id   AF-A0A967JWH1-F1
#
_cell.length_a   1.000
_cell.length_b   1.000
_cell.length_c   1.000
_cell.angle_alpha   90.00
_cell.angle_beta   90.00
_cell.angle_gamma   90.00
#
_symmetry.space_group_name_H-M   'P 1'
#
loop_
_entity.id
_entity.type
_entity.pdbx_description
1 polymer ?
#
loop_
_entity_poly.entity_id
_entity_poly.type
_entity_poly.pdbx_seq_one_letter_code
_entity_poly.pdbx_strand_id
1 'polypeptide(L)'
;MNINTLGRDFPHPASHIRELIRFLRHAWTVPSDQRLSWNGEYVQVEGQALRGWGSGGVEDASAPIYLAAVNAGMLRLAGDLCDGLCGHPIASVRFINEYVWPHIDEGLRRSGRTRADFDHQSWLTFAVSRDRKQALRELKVHVARFMATRSYGVVLDSQG
;
A
#
# COMPACT_ATOMS: atom_id res chain seq x y z
N MET A 1 -0.06 4.09 -15.08
CA MET A 1 -1.52 3.81 -15.06
C MET A 1 -2.02 4.45 -13.77
N ASN A 2 -2.80 5.54 -13.83
CA ASN A 2 -3.60 6.09 -12.70
C ASN A 2 -4.32 7.41 -13.06
N ILE A 3 -3.91 8.12 -14.12
CA ILE A 3 -4.55 9.40 -14.50
C ILE A 3 -5.78 9.18 -15.41
N ASN A 4 -5.82 8.08 -16.19
CA ASN A 4 -6.79 7.94 -17.28
C ASN A 4 -8.06 7.15 -16.96
N THR A 5 -8.20 6.54 -15.78
CA THR A 5 -9.34 5.63 -15.50
C THR A 5 -10.47 6.30 -14.72
N LEU A 6 -10.17 7.31 -13.91
CA LEU A 6 -11.16 8.01 -13.06
C LEU A 6 -11.35 9.49 -13.44
N GLY A 7 -10.68 9.96 -14.51
CA GLY A 7 -10.85 11.31 -15.04
C GLY A 7 -10.41 12.44 -14.10
N ARG A 8 -9.50 12.16 -13.17
CA ARG A 8 -8.97 13.16 -12.23
C ARG A 8 -7.45 13.08 -12.18
N ASP A 9 -6.82 14.25 -12.15
CA ASP A 9 -5.42 14.35 -11.78
C ASP A 9 -5.24 13.99 -10.31
N PHE A 10 -4.17 13.25 -10.03
CA PHE A 10 -3.78 12.89 -8.67
C PHE A 10 -2.35 13.38 -8.40
N PRO A 11 -2.17 14.71 -8.31
CA PRO A 11 -0.86 15.30 -8.03
C PRO A 11 -0.43 14.92 -6.60
N HIS A 12 0.89 14.89 -6.36
CA HIS A 12 1.46 14.62 -5.02
C HIS A 12 0.90 13.38 -4.30
N PRO A 13 0.93 12.17 -4.93
CA PRO A 13 0.28 10.97 -4.40
C PRO A 13 0.71 10.60 -2.98
N ALA A 14 1.99 10.79 -2.65
CA ALA A 14 2.49 10.48 -1.31
C ALA A 14 1.91 11.39 -0.23
N SER A 15 1.68 12.68 -0.54
CA SER A 15 1.10 13.65 0.40
C SER A 15 -0.39 13.37 0.61
N HIS A 16 -1.14 13.12 -0.47
CA HIS A 16 -2.54 12.70 -0.40
C HIS A 16 -2.72 11.44 0.44
N ILE A 17 -1.95 10.38 0.15
CA ILE A 17 -2.07 9.10 0.87
C ILE A 17 -1.66 9.24 2.33
N ARG A 18 -0.63 10.05 2.64
CA ARG A 18 -0.25 10.38 4.02
C ARG A 18 -1.39 11.01 4.79
N GLU A 19 -2.06 12.01 4.21
CA GLU A 19 -3.18 12.67 4.86
C GLU A 19 -4.36 11.72 5.04
N LEU A 20 -4.67 10.93 4.01
CA LEU A 20 -5.73 9.92 4.07
C LEU A 20 -5.51 8.90 5.18
N ILE A 21 -4.29 8.36 5.33
CA ILE A 21 -3.98 7.40 6.41
C ILE A 21 -4.18 8.04 7.79
N ARG A 22 -3.73 9.29 7.98
CA ARG A 22 -3.92 10.02 9.23
C ARG A 22 -5.40 10.27 9.52
N PHE A 23 -6.16 10.66 8.51
CA PHE A 23 -7.60 10.81 8.61
C PHE A 23 -8.28 9.50 9.01
N LEU A 24 -7.95 8.38 8.36
CA LEU A 24 -8.53 7.06 8.67
C LEU A 24 -8.27 6.65 10.13
N ARG A 25 -7.01 6.78 10.58
CA ARG A 25 -6.66 6.49 11.98
C ARG A 25 -7.41 7.42 12.95
N HIS A 26 -7.55 8.70 12.63
CA HIS A 26 -8.34 9.63 13.44
C HIS A 26 -9.82 9.23 13.46
N ALA A 27 -10.42 8.96 12.31
CA ALA A 27 -11.82 8.62 12.17
C ALA A 27 -12.21 7.37 12.99
N TRP A 28 -11.33 6.38 13.11
CA TRP A 28 -11.56 5.21 13.96
C TRP A 28 -11.53 5.51 15.46
N THR A 29 -10.86 6.58 15.89
CA THR A 29 -10.85 7.00 17.30
C THR A 29 -12.05 7.84 17.69
N VAL A 30 -12.81 8.37 16.73
CA VAL A 30 -13.97 9.24 17.03
C VAL A 30 -15.18 8.36 17.39
N PRO A 31 -15.73 8.49 18.60
CA PRO A 31 -16.91 7.73 19.01
C PRO A 31 -18.14 8.01 18.12
N SER A 32 -19.00 7.01 17.95
CA SER A 32 -20.16 7.09 17.03
C SER A 32 -21.22 8.14 17.40
N ASP A 33 -21.22 8.58 18.66
CA ASP A 33 -22.09 9.62 19.20
C ASP A 33 -21.49 11.03 19.07
N GLN A 34 -20.23 11.14 18.63
CA GLN A 34 -19.55 12.41 18.36
C GLN A 34 -19.54 12.76 16.87
N ARG A 35 -19.25 14.03 16.56
CA ARG A 35 -19.06 14.50 15.19
C ARG A 35 -17.62 14.29 14.76
N LEU A 36 -17.45 13.73 13.56
CA LEU A 36 -16.16 13.66 12.88
C LEU A 36 -15.94 14.96 12.11
N SER A 37 -14.80 15.61 12.37
CA SER A 37 -14.36 16.80 11.65
C SER A 37 -12.89 16.66 11.30
N TRP A 38 -12.58 16.80 10.01
CA TRP A 38 -11.23 16.81 9.48
C TRP A 38 -11.17 17.82 8.34
N ASN A 39 -10.29 18.80 8.45
CA ASN A 39 -10.12 19.84 7.44
C ASN A 39 -8.64 19.89 7.03
N GLY A 40 -8.21 18.91 6.23
CA GLY A 40 -6.86 18.85 5.69
C GLY A 40 -6.75 19.48 4.29
N GLU A 41 -5.60 19.34 3.66
CA GLU A 41 -5.34 19.89 2.33
C GLU A 41 -6.04 19.06 1.25
N TYR A 42 -6.05 17.74 1.41
CA TYR A 42 -6.53 16.79 0.41
C TYR A 42 -7.83 16.07 0.80
N VAL A 43 -8.13 16.02 2.08
CA VAL A 43 -9.31 15.38 2.65
C VAL A 43 -10.03 16.41 3.51
N GLN A 44 -11.30 16.68 3.20
CA GLN A 44 -12.18 17.48 4.04
C GLN A 44 -13.45 16.67 4.32
N VAL A 45 -13.73 16.45 5.59
CA VAL A 45 -14.88 15.67 6.08
C VAL A 45 -15.48 16.38 7.27
N GLU A 46 -16.79 16.61 7.20
CA GLU A 46 -17.58 17.04 8.34
C GLU A 46 -18.86 16.21 8.38
N GLY A 47 -19.15 15.56 9.49
CA GLY A 47 -20.36 14.75 9.60
C GLY A 47 -20.47 13.97 10.90
N GLN A 48 -21.45 13.08 10.95
CA GLN A 48 -21.57 12.13 12.04
C GLN A 48 -20.50 11.04 11.89
N ALA A 49 -19.87 10.64 13.00
CA ALA A 49 -18.93 9.52 12.98
C ALA A 49 -19.62 8.25 12.45
N LEU A 50 -18.88 7.48 11.64
CA LEU A 50 -19.42 6.29 10.99
C LEU A 50 -19.81 5.25 12.04
N ARG A 51 -21.04 4.72 11.99
CA ARG A 51 -21.37 3.46 12.66
C ARG A 51 -20.54 2.37 12.01
N GLY A 52 -19.76 1.62 12.80
CA GLY A 52 -19.09 0.43 12.29
C GLY A 52 -20.08 -0.47 11.55
N TRP A 53 -19.68 -1.00 10.40
CA TRP A 53 -20.39 -2.11 9.76
C TRP A 53 -20.26 -3.35 10.65
N GLY A 54 -21.19 -3.52 11.60
CA GLY A 54 -21.24 -4.67 12.48
C GLY A 54 -22.10 -4.39 13.72
N SER A 55 -23.06 -5.27 13.99
CA SER A 55 -23.95 -5.23 15.17
C SER A 55 -23.28 -5.69 16.48
N GLY A 56 -21.95 -5.79 16.51
CA GLY A 56 -21.16 -6.11 17.70
C GLY A 56 -20.28 -4.92 18.06
N GLY A 57 -20.30 -4.51 19.32
CA GLY A 57 -19.56 -3.34 19.82
C GLY A 57 -18.12 -3.33 19.32
N VAL A 58 -17.79 -2.28 18.56
CA VAL A 58 -16.43 -2.01 18.13
C VAL A 58 -15.79 -1.17 19.23
N GLU A 59 -15.41 -1.83 20.33
CA GLU A 59 -14.64 -1.16 21.37
C GLU A 59 -13.16 -1.01 20.99
N ASP A 60 -12.69 -1.62 19.88
CA ASP A 60 -11.25 -1.57 19.53
C ASP A 60 -10.87 -1.88 18.06
N ALA A 61 -11.75 -1.79 17.06
CA ALA A 61 -11.41 -2.22 15.69
C ALA A 61 -10.70 -1.14 14.85
N SER A 62 -9.46 -0.82 15.21
CA SER A 62 -8.54 -0.23 14.22
C SER A 62 -8.03 -1.34 13.30
N ALA A 63 -8.43 -1.34 12.03
CA ALA A 63 -7.91 -2.31 11.07
C ALA A 63 -6.46 -1.97 10.69
N PRO A 64 -5.57 -2.96 10.50
CA PRO A 64 -4.21 -2.69 10.05
C PRO A 64 -4.23 -2.12 8.63
N ILE A 65 -3.39 -1.12 8.39
CA ILE A 65 -3.27 -0.42 7.11
C ILE A 65 -2.02 -0.96 6.39
N TYR A 66 -2.25 -1.58 5.24
CA TYR A 66 -1.19 -2.01 4.33
C TYR A 66 -1.17 -1.11 3.09
N LEU A 67 0.03 -0.76 2.63
CA LEU A 67 0.21 0.09 1.45
C LEU A 67 0.92 -0.68 0.33
N ALA A 68 0.33 -0.67 -0.86
CA ALA A 68 1.02 -1.11 -2.06
C ALA A 68 1.99 -0.03 -2.54
N ALA A 69 3.28 -0.33 -2.54
CA ALA A 69 4.33 0.62 -2.90
C ALA A 69 5.51 -0.05 -3.60
N VAL A 70 6.01 0.62 -4.66
CA VAL A 70 7.16 0.16 -5.46
C VAL A 70 8.25 1.22 -5.61
N ASN A 71 7.92 2.50 -5.42
CA ASN A 71 8.88 3.60 -5.52
C ASN A 71 9.37 4.03 -4.13
N ALA A 72 10.58 4.59 -4.10
CA ALA A 72 11.25 5.08 -2.88
C ALA A 72 10.37 5.95 -1.97
N GLY A 73 9.58 6.87 -2.52
CA GLY A 73 8.74 7.78 -1.74
C GLY A 73 7.61 7.06 -1.02
N MET A 74 6.91 6.17 -1.72
CA MET A 74 5.81 5.39 -1.15
C MET A 74 6.31 4.30 -0.20
N LEU A 75 7.49 3.73 -0.44
CA LEU A 75 8.11 2.77 0.48
C LEU A 75 8.49 3.41 1.82
N ARG A 76 9.07 4.61 1.79
CA ARG A 76 9.30 5.41 3.01
C ARG A 76 8.00 5.74 3.72
N LEU A 77 6.95 6.10 2.98
CA LEU A 77 5.64 6.37 3.55
C LEU A 77 5.04 5.12 4.23
N ALA A 78 5.17 3.95 3.61
CA ALA A 78 4.71 2.69 4.19
C ALA A 78 5.41 2.44 5.54
N GLY A 79 6.74 2.50 5.57
CA GLY A 79 7.50 2.36 6.82
C GLY A 79 7.21 3.43 7.87
N ASP A 80 6.69 4.61 7.49
CA ASP A 80 6.41 5.72 8.41
C ASP A 80 5.00 5.67 9.03
N LEU A 81 3.97 5.24 8.29
CA LEU A 81 2.57 5.32 8.76
C LEU A 81 1.78 4.01 8.71
N CYS A 82 2.23 3.03 7.94
CA CYS A 82 1.48 1.79 7.72
C CYS A 82 1.95 0.69 8.67
N ASP A 83 1.09 -0.30 8.84
CA ASP A 83 1.38 -1.52 9.60
C ASP A 83 2.05 -2.58 8.71
N GLY A 84 1.96 -2.42 7.38
CA GLY A 84 2.63 -3.31 6.45
C GLY A 84 2.73 -2.83 5.01
N LEU A 85 3.44 -3.62 4.20
CA LEU A 85 3.56 -3.45 2.76
C LEU A 85 2.76 -4.54 2.04
N CYS A 86 1.96 -4.14 1.05
CA CYS A 86 1.51 -5.05 -0.01
C CYS A 86 2.56 -5.04 -1.13
N GLY A 87 3.41 -6.05 -1.16
CA GLY A 87 4.49 -6.22 -2.14
C GLY A 87 3.98 -6.45 -3.56
N HIS A 88 4.91 -6.59 -4.51
CA HIS A 88 4.58 -6.70 -5.93
C HIS A 88 5.00 -8.07 -6.48
N PRO A 89 4.24 -8.71 -7.39
CA PRO A 89 4.50 -10.11 -7.72
C PRO A 89 5.67 -10.31 -8.69
N ILE A 90 6.25 -9.22 -9.20
CA ILE A 90 7.49 -9.25 -10.00
C ILE A 90 8.70 -8.80 -9.18
N ALA A 91 8.54 -8.50 -7.88
CA ALA A 91 9.64 -8.13 -7.02
C ALA A 91 10.54 -9.34 -6.75
N SER A 92 11.79 -9.28 -7.22
CA SER A 92 12.78 -10.30 -6.90
C SER A 92 13.25 -10.16 -5.44
N VAL A 93 13.78 -11.25 -4.88
CA VAL A 93 14.41 -11.24 -3.54
C VAL A 93 15.50 -10.16 -3.45
N ARG A 94 16.28 -10.00 -4.53
CA ARG A 94 17.30 -8.95 -4.63
C ARG A 94 16.69 -7.56 -4.53
N PHE A 95 15.65 -7.26 -5.30
CA PHE A 95 14.95 -5.97 -5.24
C PHE A 95 14.38 -5.71 -3.84
N ILE A 96 13.82 -6.73 -3.19
CA ILE A 96 13.28 -6.60 -1.83
C ILE A 96 14.40 -6.23 -0.84
N ASN A 97 15.52 -6.94 -0.87
CA ASN A 97 16.61 -6.75 0.09
C ASN A 97 17.42 -5.48 -0.17
N GLU A 98 17.72 -5.16 -1.43
CA GLU A 98 18.62 -4.06 -1.80
C GLU A 98 17.90 -2.73 -2.03
N TYR A 99 16.60 -2.75 -2.38
CA TYR A 99 15.84 -1.54 -2.68
C TYR A 99 14.68 -1.33 -1.71
N VAL A 100 13.83 -2.33 -1.47
CA VAL A 100 12.60 -2.14 -0.69
C VAL A 100 12.90 -1.90 0.79
N TRP A 101 13.64 -2.81 1.43
CA TRP A 101 13.94 -2.73 2.86
C TRP A 101 14.66 -1.44 3.27
N PRO A 102 15.72 -0.97 2.57
CA PRO A 102 16.39 0.28 2.93
C PRO A 102 15.45 1.49 2.95
N HIS A 103 14.46 1.53 2.06
CA HIS A 103 13.48 2.63 2.02
C HIS A 103 12.42 2.50 3.11
N ILE A 104 11.99 1.28 3.44
CA ILE A 104 11.06 1.04 4.56
C ILE A 104 11.73 1.38 5.89
N ASP A 105 12.99 0.96 6.08
CA ASP A 105 13.75 1.23 7.31
C ASP A 105 13.90 2.73 7.58
N GLU A 106 14.13 3.54 6.54
CA GLU A 106 14.16 4.99 6.68
C GLU A 106 12.80 5.57 7.12
N GLY A 107 11.68 4.98 6.69
CA GLY A 107 10.35 5.32 7.19
C GLY A 107 10.12 4.92 8.65
N LEU A 108 10.50 3.69 9.00
CA LEU A 108 10.38 3.14 10.35
C LEU A 108 11.18 3.99 11.35
N ARG A 109 12.42 4.35 10.99
CA ARG A 109 13.28 5.21 11.81
C ARG A 109 12.65 6.58 12.10
N ARG A 110 11.94 7.18 11.13
CA ARG A 110 11.25 8.48 11.32
C ARG A 110 10.10 8.42 12.31
N SER A 111 9.42 7.27 12.37
CA SER A 111 8.29 7.03 13.27
C SER A 111 8.71 6.38 14.60
N GLY A 112 10.00 6.13 14.81
CA GLY A 112 10.52 5.44 16.00
C GLY A 112 10.15 3.96 16.07
N ARG A 113 9.75 3.37 14.95
CA ARG A 113 9.33 1.97 14.82
C ARG A 113 10.47 1.10 14.33
N THR A 114 10.31 -0.20 14.48
CA THR A 114 11.27 -1.22 14.04
C THR A 114 10.62 -2.17 13.03
N ARG A 115 11.42 -3.05 12.42
CA ARG A 115 10.87 -4.09 11.54
C ARG A 115 9.94 -5.08 12.26
N ALA A 116 10.02 -5.18 13.59
CA ALA A 116 9.09 -6.02 14.36
C ALA A 116 7.66 -5.46 14.36
N ASP A 117 7.51 -4.15 14.09
CA ASP A 117 6.23 -3.45 14.04
C ASP A 117 5.66 -3.38 12.62
N PHE A 118 6.27 -4.07 11.64
CA PHE A 118 5.94 -3.93 10.23
C PHE A 118 5.84 -5.27 9.50
N ASP A 119 4.69 -5.54 8.91
CA ASP A 119 4.43 -6.76 8.16
C ASP A 119 4.68 -6.57 6.65
N HIS A 120 5.68 -7.27 6.12
CA HIS A 120 5.95 -7.27 4.68
C HIS A 120 5.27 -8.47 4.00
N GLN A 121 4.09 -8.21 3.42
CA GLN A 121 3.39 -9.19 2.61
C GLN A 121 3.92 -9.12 1.16
N SER A 122 4.22 -10.28 0.58
CA SER A 122 4.47 -10.39 -0.86
C SER A 122 3.58 -11.50 -1.42
N TRP A 123 3.06 -11.28 -2.62
CA TRP A 123 2.29 -12.27 -3.37
C TRP A 123 3.08 -12.80 -4.56
N LEU A 124 2.90 -14.09 -4.85
CA LEU A 124 3.56 -14.76 -5.96
C LEU A 124 2.57 -14.94 -7.11
N THR A 125 3.03 -14.71 -8.34
CA THR A 125 2.27 -15.21 -9.51
C THR A 125 2.71 -16.65 -9.78
N PHE A 126 1.77 -17.59 -9.75
CA PHE A 126 2.03 -18.99 -10.02
C PHE A 126 0.95 -19.58 -10.93
N ALA A 127 1.33 -20.58 -11.73
CA ALA A 127 0.43 -21.35 -12.58
C ALA A 127 0.65 -22.84 -12.32
N VAL A 128 -0.42 -23.57 -12.05
CA VAL A 128 -0.37 -25.01 -11.74
C VAL A 128 -0.92 -25.80 -12.92
N SER A 129 -0.07 -26.61 -13.55
CA SER A 129 -0.47 -27.54 -14.61
C SER A 129 0.38 -28.81 -14.55
N ARG A 130 -0.18 -29.92 -15.07
CA ARG A 130 0.56 -31.15 -15.34
C ARG A 130 1.54 -30.98 -16.50
N ASP A 131 1.30 -30.02 -17.41
CA ASP A 131 2.24 -29.62 -18.45
C ASP A 131 2.99 -28.35 -18.05
N ARG A 132 4.28 -28.48 -17.75
CA ARG A 132 5.17 -27.36 -17.42
C ARG A 132 5.21 -26.31 -18.54
N LYS A 133 5.18 -26.71 -19.82
CA LYS A 133 5.23 -25.77 -20.94
C LYS A 133 3.96 -24.93 -20.99
N GLN A 134 2.80 -25.53 -20.71
CA GLN A 134 1.55 -24.80 -20.56
C GLN A 134 1.61 -23.79 -19.42
N ALA A 135 1.99 -24.22 -18.21
CA ALA A 135 2.09 -23.32 -17.05
C ALA A 135 3.00 -22.12 -17.33
N LEU A 136 4.14 -22.34 -18.01
CA LEU A 136 5.05 -21.25 -18.40
C LEU A 136 4.43 -20.29 -19.43
N ARG A 137 3.65 -20.78 -20.39
CA ARG A 137 2.98 -19.91 -21.37
C ARG A 137 1.93 -19.02 -20.69
N GLU A 138 1.13 -19.58 -19.80
CA GLU A 138 0.09 -18.84 -19.06
C GLU A 138 0.72 -17.79 -18.13
N LEU A 139 1.76 -18.18 -17.39
CA LEU A 139 2.48 -17.28 -16.50
C LEU A 139 3.12 -16.09 -17.23
N LYS A 140 3.69 -16.32 -18.42
CA LYS A 140 4.28 -15.25 -19.25
C LYS A 140 3.28 -14.15 -19.59
N VAL A 141 2.04 -14.51 -19.91
CA VAL A 141 0.98 -13.53 -20.23
C VAL A 141 0.65 -12.68 -18.99
N HIS A 142 0.52 -13.31 -17.82
CA HIS A 142 0.28 -12.60 -16.57
C HIS A 142 1.42 -11.64 -16.20
N VAL A 143 2.67 -12.10 -16.30
CA VAL A 143 3.85 -11.28 -15.97
C VAL A 143 4.03 -10.13 -16.97
N ALA A 144 3.79 -10.36 -18.26
CA ALA A 144 3.91 -9.35 -19.31
C ALA A 144 3.01 -8.12 -19.06
N ARG A 145 1.83 -8.32 -18.47
CA ARG A 145 0.94 -7.21 -18.09
C ARG A 145 1.59 -6.23 -17.13
N PHE A 146 2.36 -6.73 -16.16
CA PHE A 146 3.09 -5.87 -15.23
C PHE A 146 4.24 -5.17 -15.95
N MET A 147 4.97 -5.86 -16.83
CA MET A 147 6.09 -5.27 -17.58
C MET A 147 5.67 -4.09 -18.47
N ALA A 148 4.43 -4.07 -18.95
CA ALA A 148 3.90 -2.96 -19.74
C ALA A 148 3.60 -1.68 -18.92
N THR A 149 3.68 -1.73 -17.58
CA THR A 149 3.34 -0.59 -16.73
C THR A 149 4.59 0.22 -16.38
N ARG A 150 4.70 1.44 -16.95
CA ARG A 150 5.84 2.35 -16.75
C ARG A 150 6.26 2.55 -15.28
N SER A 151 5.30 2.60 -14.36
CA SER A 151 5.57 2.79 -12.92
C SER A 151 6.36 1.65 -12.28
N TYR A 152 6.43 0.47 -12.92
CA TYR A 152 7.21 -0.68 -12.44
C TYR A 152 8.62 -0.73 -13.03
N GLY A 153 9.04 0.28 -13.81
CA GLY A 153 10.39 0.37 -14.37
C GLY A 153 11.48 0.17 -13.32
N VAL A 154 11.33 0.76 -12.13
CA VAL A 154 12.29 0.59 -11.02
C VAL A 154 12.50 -0.88 -10.60
N VAL A 155 11.48 -1.72 -10.73
CA VAL A 155 11.60 -3.15 -10.44
C VAL A 155 12.34 -3.85 -11.57
N LEU A 156 12.05 -3.50 -12.82
CA LEU A 156 12.70 -4.09 -14.00
C LEU A 156 14.18 -3.69 -14.11
N ASP A 157 14.49 -2.40 -13.94
CA ASP A 157 15.85 -1.86 -14.00
C ASP A 157 16.78 -2.48 -12.95
N SER A 158 16.21 -2.93 -11.82
CA SER A 158 16.97 -3.63 -10.77
C SER A 158 17.42 -5.04 -11.15
N GLN A 159 16.92 -5.59 -12.28
CA GLN A 159 17.24 -6.94 -12.73
C GLN A 159 18.45 -7.01 -13.69
N GLY A 160 19.04 -5.87 -14.07
CA GLY A 160 20.10 -5.78 -15.08
C GLY A 160 19.55 -5.80 -16.51
#